data_AF-A0A1V3WDW4-F1
#
_entry.id   AF-A0A1V3WDW4-F1
#
_cell.length_a   1.000
_cell.length_b   1.000
_cell.length_c   1.000
_cell.angle_alpha   90.00
_cell.angle_beta   90.00
_cell.angle_gamma   90.00
#
_symmetry.space_group_name_H-M   'P 1'
#
loop_
_entity.id
_entity.type
_entity.pdbx_description
1 polymer ?
#
loop_
_entity_poly.entity_id
_entity_poly.type
_entity_poly.pdbx_seq_one_letter_code
_entity_poly.pdbx_strand_id
1 'polypeptide(L)'
;MTDNNLPSASGVRIAGDDYQWLHVWRACMEALHQDVTRNADNPTIAVGVEEPGVGNGDDVVRHRQRPPHVYAQVKYAVDSRASVGLSYLKGEGILKKMVTAHTALTGGGNPVEMRLVTNRTHDPTDVLLCDRDGRDGRLVPRAAQGGPMSQRGQARAAWARAADTDEANLMAFLNDFRLDIAYDRGRLREEISFLMTANGLRSDDNAIDQGASWVAKQVIAGHRRLTLADIKQAVSALQLQAGSAWTTVSVATIKRDDVADQAAVSIDWVDRIAGEKHRDRVAPAPPHTWADLASDIASVPSQLGGARRILVSGHMRQATGFLVGAELRRVLGYEVGIRQNDQLWSSQETIEAFDLDVTEHPVELGSDTALIVNVAANFADQAAEWIHSAGLPVATIVSASPSTGRVRQRSAHQSPQTASLSQSEI
;
A
#
# COMPACT_ATOMS: atom_id res chain seq x y z
N MET A 1 -13.17 -33.56 -5.94
CA MET A 1 -11.83 -32.96 -5.95
C MET A 1 -11.43 -32.88 -7.41
N THR A 2 -11.44 -31.69 -8.01
CA THR A 2 -10.89 -31.49 -9.35
C THR A 2 -9.37 -31.45 -9.21
N ASP A 3 -8.67 -32.37 -9.86
CA ASP A 3 -7.21 -32.32 -9.93
C ASP A 3 -6.79 -30.99 -10.53
N ASN A 4 -6.04 -30.19 -9.76
CA ASN A 4 -5.45 -28.94 -10.21
C ASN A 4 -4.29 -29.27 -11.16
N ASN A 5 -4.62 -29.55 -12.41
CA ASN A 5 -3.63 -29.71 -13.47
C ASN A 5 -2.86 -28.42 -13.72
N LEU A 6 -1.61 -28.54 -14.16
CA LEU A 6 -0.82 -27.40 -14.61
C LEU A 6 -1.59 -26.60 -15.67
N PRO A 7 -1.61 -25.26 -15.59
CA PRO A 7 -2.22 -24.43 -16.62
C PRO A 7 -1.61 -24.73 -17.99
N SER A 8 -2.44 -24.72 -19.05
CA SER A 8 -1.95 -24.82 -20.41
C SER A 8 -1.03 -23.64 -20.75
N ALA A 9 -0.12 -23.80 -21.72
CA ALA A 9 0.76 -22.70 -22.15
C ALA A 9 -0.02 -21.44 -22.57
N SER A 10 -1.17 -21.62 -23.22
CA SER A 10 -2.09 -20.52 -23.55
C SER A 10 -2.66 -19.86 -22.30
N GLY A 11 -3.04 -20.63 -21.28
CA GLY A 11 -3.52 -20.10 -19.99
C GLY A 11 -2.45 -19.29 -19.26
N VAL A 12 -1.19 -19.74 -19.28
CA VAL A 12 -0.05 -18.99 -18.71
C VAL A 12 0.13 -17.65 -19.41
N ARG A 13 0.04 -17.62 -20.75
CA ARG A 13 0.15 -16.38 -21.52
C ARG A 13 -1.00 -15.41 -21.20
N ILE A 14 -2.25 -15.88 -21.20
CA ILE A 14 -3.41 -15.06 -20.87
C ILE A 14 -3.29 -14.47 -19.46
N ALA A 15 -2.86 -15.27 -18.47
CA ALA A 15 -2.66 -14.77 -17.12
C ALA A 15 -1.56 -13.69 -17.03
N GLY A 16 -0.52 -13.80 -17.87
CA GLY A 16 0.51 -12.78 -18.01
C GLY A 16 -0.02 -11.49 -18.63
N ASP A 17 -0.78 -11.60 -19.72
CA ASP A 17 -1.41 -10.47 -20.40
C ASP A 17 -2.39 -9.74 -19.45
N ASP A 18 -3.24 -10.48 -18.74
CA ASP A 18 -4.17 -9.94 -17.75
C ASP A 18 -3.43 -9.17 -16.64
N TYR A 19 -2.33 -9.72 -16.13
CA TYR A 19 -1.51 -9.07 -15.11
C TYR A 19 -0.88 -7.77 -15.63
N GLN A 20 -0.43 -7.73 -16.88
CA GLN A 20 0.05 -6.50 -17.53
C GLN A 20 -1.07 -5.48 -17.71
N TRP A 21 -2.26 -5.89 -18.16
CA TRP A 21 -3.40 -4.97 -18.35
C TRP A 21 -3.91 -4.39 -17.04
N LEU A 22 -3.83 -5.13 -15.93
CA LEU A 22 -4.09 -4.58 -14.60
C LEU A 22 -3.09 -3.47 -14.24
N HIS A 23 -1.80 -3.63 -14.53
CA HIS A 23 -0.80 -2.57 -14.33
C HIS A 23 -1.06 -1.33 -15.17
N VAL A 24 -1.48 -1.51 -16.43
CA VAL A 24 -1.91 -0.40 -17.30
C VAL A 24 -3.12 0.30 -16.69
N TRP A 25 -4.14 -0.45 -16.26
CA TRP A 25 -5.34 0.13 -15.66
C TRP A 25 -5.04 0.87 -14.35
N ARG A 26 -4.16 0.32 -13.50
CA ARG A 26 -3.64 1.02 -12.32
C ARG A 26 -3.03 2.37 -12.69
N ALA A 27 -2.14 2.40 -13.69
CA ALA A 27 -1.53 3.63 -14.18
C ALA A 27 -2.56 4.62 -14.76
N CYS A 28 -3.63 4.14 -15.41
CA CYS A 28 -4.74 4.99 -15.85
C CYS A 28 -5.47 5.63 -14.66
N MET A 29 -5.71 4.88 -13.59
CA MET A 29 -6.36 5.41 -12.37
C MET A 29 -5.47 6.41 -11.62
N GLU A 30 -4.15 6.19 -11.58
CA GLU A 30 -3.19 7.19 -11.08
C GLU A 30 -3.25 8.47 -11.91
N ALA A 31 -3.19 8.36 -13.24
CA ALA A 31 -3.23 9.52 -14.13
C ALA A 31 -4.53 10.33 -13.96
N LEU A 32 -5.66 9.63 -13.86
CA LEU A 32 -6.96 10.26 -13.59
C LEU A 32 -6.97 10.97 -12.22
N HIS A 33 -6.41 10.33 -11.19
CA HIS A 33 -6.37 10.90 -9.85
C HIS A 33 -5.53 12.18 -9.79
N GLN A 34 -4.37 12.16 -10.45
CA GLN A 34 -3.46 13.31 -10.54
C GLN A 34 -4.10 14.48 -11.31
N ASP A 35 -4.85 14.20 -12.39
CA ASP A 35 -5.57 15.24 -13.15
C ASP A 35 -6.72 15.87 -12.35
N VAL A 36 -7.48 15.06 -11.61
CA VAL A 36 -8.63 15.53 -10.83
C VAL A 36 -8.19 16.30 -9.59
N THR A 37 -7.20 15.79 -8.86
CA THR A 37 -6.77 16.40 -7.59
C THR A 37 -5.78 17.53 -7.76
N ARG A 38 -5.02 17.57 -8.87
CA ARG A 38 -3.94 18.54 -9.12
C ARG A 38 -2.82 18.50 -8.08
N ASN A 39 -2.68 17.40 -7.33
CA ASN A 39 -1.71 17.27 -6.24
C ASN A 39 -0.31 16.79 -6.69
N ALA A 40 -0.12 16.51 -7.98
CA ALA A 40 1.16 16.05 -8.51
C ALA A 40 1.88 17.14 -9.31
N ASP A 41 3.13 17.45 -8.93
CA ASP A 41 3.99 18.44 -9.61
C ASP A 41 4.38 18.05 -11.05
N ASN A 42 4.37 16.75 -11.35
CA ASN A 42 4.69 16.22 -12.67
C ASN A 42 3.71 15.08 -13.01
N PRO A 43 2.46 15.41 -13.37
CA PRO A 43 1.39 14.43 -13.53
C PRO A 43 1.60 13.56 -14.76
N THR A 44 1.01 12.37 -14.73
CA THR A 44 0.91 11.48 -15.89
C THR A 44 -0.16 12.01 -16.85
N ILE A 45 0.23 12.25 -18.11
CA ILE A 45 -0.63 12.79 -19.17
C ILE A 45 -1.10 11.72 -20.16
N ALA A 46 -0.41 10.59 -20.22
CA ALA A 46 -0.81 9.42 -21.01
C ALA A 46 -0.17 8.14 -20.46
N VAL A 47 -0.79 7.00 -20.76
CA VAL A 47 -0.29 5.66 -20.42
C VAL A 47 -0.06 4.89 -21.72
N GLY A 48 1.17 4.46 -21.95
CA GLY A 48 1.55 3.58 -23.05
C GLY A 48 1.44 2.10 -22.65
N VAL A 49 1.07 1.24 -23.60
CA VAL A 49 1.07 -0.22 -23.46
C VAL A 49 1.65 -0.83 -24.74
N GLU A 50 2.79 -1.51 -24.62
CA GLU A 50 3.54 -2.07 -25.76
C GLU A 50 3.75 -1.04 -26.90
N GLU A 51 4.03 0.23 -26.55
CA GLU A 51 4.07 1.33 -27.50
C GLU A 51 5.29 1.19 -28.44
N PRO A 52 5.09 1.12 -29.77
CA PRO A 52 6.20 0.91 -30.69
C PRO A 52 7.14 2.12 -30.70
N GLY A 53 8.45 1.86 -30.68
CA GLY A 53 9.47 2.90 -30.82
C GLY A 53 9.72 3.74 -29.56
N VAL A 54 9.09 3.46 -28.43
CA VAL A 54 9.28 4.19 -27.16
C VAL A 54 10.27 3.49 -26.23
N GLY A 55 11.38 3.03 -26.80
CA GLY A 55 12.48 2.44 -26.03
C GLY A 55 12.47 0.92 -25.90
N ASN A 56 11.76 0.15 -26.73
CA ASN A 56 11.88 -1.32 -26.95
C ASN A 56 11.97 -2.25 -25.71
N GLY A 57 11.82 -1.74 -24.49
CA GLY A 57 12.19 -2.36 -23.21
C GLY A 57 11.05 -2.39 -22.20
N ASP A 58 9.88 -1.91 -22.61
CA ASP A 58 8.76 -1.52 -21.77
C ASP A 58 7.47 -2.21 -22.24
N ASP A 59 6.71 -2.70 -21.28
CA ASP A 59 5.36 -3.24 -21.50
C ASP A 59 4.31 -2.18 -21.11
N VAL A 60 4.65 -1.29 -20.16
CA VAL A 60 3.82 -0.18 -19.69
C VAL A 60 4.66 1.09 -19.55
N VAL A 61 4.17 2.21 -20.09
CA VAL A 61 4.84 3.52 -19.99
C VAL A 61 3.93 4.53 -19.31
N ARG A 62 4.44 5.27 -18.34
CA ARG A 62 3.77 6.48 -17.82
C ARG A 62 4.44 7.71 -18.42
N HIS A 63 3.77 8.32 -19.39
CA HIS A 63 4.17 9.59 -19.98
C HIS A 63 3.78 10.70 -19.03
N ARG A 64 4.79 11.31 -18.41
CA ARG A 64 4.62 12.48 -17.55
C ARG A 64 4.65 13.77 -18.34
N GLN A 65 4.14 14.85 -17.78
CA GLN A 65 4.19 16.17 -18.40
C GLN A 65 5.63 16.61 -18.73
N ARG A 66 6.59 16.23 -17.87
CA ARG A 66 8.03 16.42 -18.06
C ARG A 66 8.76 15.12 -17.71
N PRO A 67 9.97 14.87 -18.23
CA PRO A 67 10.82 13.79 -17.73
C PRO A 67 11.04 13.88 -16.20
N PRO A 68 11.30 12.75 -15.52
CA PRO A 68 11.42 11.42 -16.07
C PRO A 68 10.07 10.78 -16.40
N HIS A 69 9.97 10.17 -17.58
CA HIS A 69 8.91 9.20 -17.87
C HIS A 69 9.26 7.86 -17.21
N VAL A 70 8.24 7.05 -16.91
CA VAL A 70 8.45 5.75 -16.26
C VAL A 70 8.23 4.63 -17.26
N TYR A 71 9.22 3.76 -17.41
CA TYR A 71 9.22 2.61 -18.32
C TYR A 71 9.23 1.33 -17.50
N ALA A 72 8.15 0.56 -17.53
CA ALA A 72 8.01 -0.66 -16.75
C ALA A 72 8.02 -1.90 -17.66
N GLN A 73 8.93 -2.83 -17.39
CA GLN A 73 8.88 -4.20 -17.89
C GLN A 73 8.13 -5.05 -16.86
N VAL A 74 7.02 -5.65 -17.29
CA VAL A 74 6.14 -6.48 -16.48
C VAL A 74 6.42 -7.95 -16.76
N LYS A 75 6.64 -8.75 -15.72
CA LYS A 75 6.86 -10.20 -15.82
C LYS A 75 5.98 -10.95 -14.84
N TYR A 76 5.14 -11.83 -15.36
CA TYR A 76 4.27 -12.67 -14.54
C TYR A 76 4.80 -14.10 -14.41
N ALA A 77 4.53 -14.74 -13.28
CA ALA A 77 4.81 -16.14 -12.99
C ALA A 77 3.52 -16.81 -12.55
N VAL A 78 3.19 -17.94 -13.16
CA VAL A 78 2.10 -18.81 -12.66
C VAL A 78 2.57 -19.73 -11.53
N ASP A 79 3.89 -19.83 -11.32
CA ASP A 79 4.50 -20.59 -10.23
C ASP A 79 5.65 -19.81 -9.58
N SER A 80 6.08 -20.27 -8.40
CA SER A 80 7.09 -19.60 -7.58
C SER A 80 8.47 -20.28 -7.64
N ARG A 81 8.77 -21.08 -8.69
CA ARG A 81 10.01 -21.87 -8.74
C ARG A 81 11.26 -21.04 -9.05
N ALA A 82 11.09 -19.91 -9.74
CA ALA A 82 12.18 -19.03 -10.13
C ALA A 82 12.09 -17.70 -9.38
N SER A 83 13.12 -17.40 -8.60
CA SER A 83 13.30 -16.10 -7.95
C SER A 83 14.04 -15.12 -8.87
N VAL A 84 13.82 -13.81 -8.66
CA VAL A 84 14.55 -12.75 -9.34
C VAL A 84 15.97 -12.69 -8.77
N GLY A 85 16.97 -12.89 -9.63
CA GLY A 85 18.40 -12.84 -9.34
C GLY A 85 19.18 -12.68 -10.64
N LEU A 86 20.49 -12.47 -10.57
CA LEU A 86 21.34 -12.34 -11.76
C LEU A 86 21.13 -13.48 -12.77
N SER A 87 21.02 -14.73 -12.29
CA SER A 87 20.79 -15.90 -13.14
C SER A 87 19.49 -15.80 -13.95
N TYR A 88 18.40 -15.40 -13.31
CA TYR A 88 17.10 -15.18 -13.96
C TYR A 88 17.16 -13.98 -14.93
N LEU A 89 17.66 -12.83 -14.45
CA LEU A 89 17.72 -11.60 -15.22
C LEU A 89 18.59 -11.74 -16.48
N LYS A 90 19.67 -12.52 -16.39
CA LYS A 90 20.53 -12.88 -17.51
C LYS A 90 19.87 -13.91 -18.43
N GLY A 91 19.31 -14.98 -17.86
CA GLY A 91 18.71 -16.09 -18.62
C GLY A 91 17.54 -15.63 -19.50
N GLU A 92 16.72 -14.72 -18.98
CA GLU A 92 15.59 -14.12 -19.69
C GLU A 92 15.99 -12.89 -20.54
N GLY A 93 17.27 -12.51 -20.54
CA GLY A 93 17.77 -11.32 -21.25
C GLY A 93 17.22 -9.98 -20.75
N ILE A 94 16.51 -9.96 -19.61
CA ILE A 94 15.85 -8.78 -19.06
C ILE A 94 16.86 -7.68 -18.74
N LEU A 95 17.96 -8.02 -18.03
CA LEU A 95 18.93 -7.01 -17.60
C LEU A 95 19.58 -6.30 -18.79
N LYS A 96 20.07 -7.07 -19.78
CA LYS A 96 20.67 -6.51 -21.00
C LYS A 96 19.66 -5.62 -21.75
N LYS A 97 18.42 -6.09 -21.91
CA LYS A 97 17.34 -5.34 -22.57
C LYS A 97 17.08 -4.00 -21.87
N MET A 98 16.93 -4.00 -20.54
CA MET A 98 16.62 -2.79 -19.77
C MET A 98 17.78 -1.80 -19.74
N VAL A 99 19.03 -2.26 -19.61
CA VAL A 99 20.22 -1.41 -19.69
C VAL A 99 20.36 -0.78 -21.08
N THR A 100 20.15 -1.57 -22.14
CA THR A 100 20.17 -1.06 -23.52
C THR A 100 19.10 0.01 -23.74
N ALA A 101 17.87 -0.23 -23.27
CA ALA A 101 16.78 0.73 -23.34
C ALA A 101 17.10 2.02 -22.56
N HIS A 102 17.61 1.89 -21.32
CA HIS A 102 18.03 3.04 -20.51
C HIS A 102 19.10 3.88 -21.20
N THR A 103 20.14 3.24 -21.76
CA THR A 103 21.21 3.95 -22.47
C THR A 103 20.67 4.69 -23.69
N ALA A 104 19.77 4.06 -24.46
CA ALA A 104 19.16 4.69 -25.62
C ALA A 104 18.27 5.89 -25.24
N LEU A 105 17.47 5.75 -24.18
CA LEU A 105 16.55 6.79 -23.71
C LEU A 105 17.28 7.98 -23.05
N THR A 106 18.39 7.72 -22.37
CA THR A 106 19.19 8.75 -21.69
C THR A 106 20.26 9.39 -22.56
N GLY A 107 20.52 8.87 -23.77
CA GLY A 107 21.55 9.39 -24.67
C GLY A 107 21.41 10.87 -25.06
N GLY A 108 20.19 11.42 -24.97
CA GLY A 108 19.91 12.86 -25.17
C GLY A 108 20.01 13.72 -23.89
N GLY A 109 20.44 13.15 -22.77
CA GLY A 109 20.46 13.82 -21.45
C GLY A 109 19.10 13.86 -20.73
N ASN A 110 18.08 13.16 -21.25
CA ASN A 110 16.77 13.10 -20.62
C ASN A 110 16.78 12.09 -19.47
N PRO A 111 16.37 12.47 -18.24
CA PRO A 111 16.24 11.51 -17.16
C PRO A 111 15.08 10.55 -17.45
N VAL A 112 15.22 9.30 -16.99
CA VAL A 112 14.16 8.29 -17.07
C VAL A 112 14.05 7.54 -15.77
N GLU A 113 12.94 6.84 -15.57
CA GLU A 113 12.79 5.88 -14.49
C GLU A 113 12.50 4.51 -15.10
N MET A 114 13.32 3.51 -14.78
CA MET A 114 13.18 2.14 -15.27
C MET A 114 12.62 1.27 -14.16
N ARG A 115 11.61 0.44 -14.47
CA ARG A 115 11.01 -0.48 -13.50
C ARG A 115 10.95 -1.91 -14.00
N LEU A 116 11.32 -2.85 -13.15
CA LEU A 116 10.96 -4.26 -13.33
C LEU A 116 9.87 -4.59 -12.33
N VAL A 117 8.72 -5.02 -12.84
CA VAL A 117 7.55 -5.37 -12.04
C VAL A 117 7.26 -6.86 -12.19
N THR A 118 7.21 -7.59 -11.07
CA THR A 118 6.92 -9.02 -11.10
C THR A 118 6.38 -9.56 -9.78
N ASN A 119 5.57 -10.61 -9.88
CA ASN A 119 5.10 -11.36 -8.71
C ASN A 119 6.14 -12.37 -8.16
N ARG A 120 7.33 -12.47 -8.76
CA ARG A 120 8.43 -13.30 -8.25
C ARG A 120 9.12 -12.64 -7.06
N THR A 121 9.54 -13.42 -6.08
CA THR A 121 10.38 -12.98 -4.96
C THR A 121 11.84 -12.81 -5.40
N HIS A 122 12.65 -12.06 -4.64
CA HIS A 122 14.09 -12.02 -4.88
C HIS A 122 14.76 -13.34 -4.49
N ASP A 123 15.90 -13.61 -5.11
CA ASP A 123 16.86 -14.61 -4.71
C ASP A 123 17.62 -14.10 -3.47
N PRO A 124 17.50 -14.77 -2.30
CA PRO A 124 18.18 -14.35 -1.08
C PRO A 124 19.71 -14.54 -1.13
N THR A 125 20.24 -15.12 -2.20
CA THR A 125 21.68 -15.27 -2.42
C THR A 125 22.26 -14.23 -3.37
N ASP A 126 21.43 -13.42 -4.03
CA ASP A 126 21.89 -12.34 -4.90
C ASP A 126 22.33 -11.13 -4.06
N VAL A 127 23.65 -10.89 -4.06
CA VAL A 127 24.30 -9.86 -3.23
C VAL A 127 23.71 -8.46 -3.44
N LEU A 128 23.28 -8.10 -4.65
CA LEU A 128 22.73 -6.77 -4.90
C LEU A 128 21.26 -6.71 -4.49
N LEU A 129 20.47 -7.73 -4.82
CA LEU A 129 19.03 -7.75 -4.52
C LEU A 129 18.71 -7.89 -3.03
N CYS A 130 19.56 -8.58 -2.25
CA CYS A 130 19.39 -8.69 -0.80
C CYS A 130 19.48 -7.33 -0.09
N ASP A 131 20.21 -6.39 -0.69
CA ASP A 131 20.34 -5.02 -0.19
C ASP A 131 19.31 -4.06 -0.82
N ARG A 132 18.32 -4.56 -1.58
CA ARG A 132 17.25 -3.72 -2.11
C ARG A 132 16.54 -3.00 -0.98
N ASP A 133 16.41 -1.69 -1.11
CA ASP A 133 15.68 -0.90 -0.14
C ASP A 133 14.19 -1.23 -0.21
N GLY A 134 13.62 -1.72 0.89
CA GLY A 134 12.21 -2.08 0.96
C GLY A 134 11.27 -0.87 0.85
N ARG A 135 11.77 0.36 1.00
CA ARG A 135 10.96 1.59 1.00
C ARG A 135 10.66 2.09 -0.41
N ASP A 136 11.64 1.99 -1.32
CA ASP A 136 11.52 2.53 -2.69
C ASP A 136 11.85 1.50 -3.78
N GLY A 137 12.27 0.29 -3.40
CA GLY A 137 12.61 -0.79 -4.32
C GLY A 137 13.93 -0.58 -5.08
N ARG A 138 14.77 0.38 -4.68
CA ARG A 138 16.03 0.68 -5.35
C ARG A 138 17.20 -0.11 -4.77
N LEU A 139 18.23 -0.33 -5.58
CA LEU A 139 19.47 -0.98 -5.15
C LEU A 139 20.51 0.03 -4.65
N VAL A 140 20.48 1.24 -5.19
CA VAL A 140 21.33 2.36 -4.78
C VAL A 140 20.68 3.07 -3.58
N PRO A 141 21.44 3.50 -2.56
CA PRO A 141 22.91 3.64 -2.52
C PRO A 141 23.68 2.40 -2.08
N ARG A 142 23.03 1.36 -1.55
CA ARG A 142 23.73 0.19 -0.97
C ARG A 142 24.57 -0.56 -1.99
N ALA A 143 24.04 -0.76 -3.20
CA ALA A 143 24.75 -1.40 -4.30
C ALA A 143 26.04 -0.64 -4.70
N ALA A 144 26.11 0.68 -4.47
CA ALA A 144 27.28 1.50 -4.80
C ALA A 144 28.41 1.38 -3.75
N GLN A 145 28.14 0.79 -2.58
CA GLN A 145 29.12 0.70 -1.51
C GLN A 145 30.23 -0.33 -1.80
N GLY A 146 31.42 -0.07 -1.27
CA GLY A 146 32.58 -0.96 -1.36
C GLY A 146 33.34 -0.86 -2.70
N GLY A 147 34.65 -1.07 -2.63
CA GLY A 147 35.53 -1.07 -3.80
C GLY A 147 35.40 -2.32 -4.69
N PRO A 148 36.10 -2.37 -5.83
CA PRO A 148 35.97 -3.44 -6.83
C PRO A 148 36.21 -4.87 -6.30
N MET A 149 37.07 -5.01 -5.28
CA MET A 149 37.40 -6.32 -4.68
C MET A 149 36.38 -6.79 -3.64
N SER A 150 35.42 -5.96 -3.23
CA SER A 150 34.36 -6.34 -2.29
C SER A 150 33.34 -7.27 -2.95
N GLN A 151 32.54 -7.99 -2.15
CA GLN A 151 31.45 -8.83 -2.67
C GLN A 151 30.48 -8.03 -3.56
N ARG A 152 30.12 -6.80 -3.14
CA ARG A 152 29.28 -5.90 -3.94
C ARG A 152 29.96 -5.46 -5.24
N GLY A 153 31.25 -5.10 -5.18
CA GLY A 153 32.03 -4.75 -6.37
C GLY A 153 32.08 -5.88 -7.40
N GLN A 154 32.32 -7.12 -6.95
CA GLN A 154 32.29 -8.30 -7.81
C GLN A 154 30.88 -8.57 -8.38
N ALA A 155 29.82 -8.39 -7.57
CA ALA A 155 28.45 -8.55 -8.02
C ALA A 155 28.07 -7.50 -9.08
N ARG A 156 28.46 -6.23 -8.90
CA ARG A 156 28.30 -5.18 -9.93
C ARG A 156 29.02 -5.55 -11.23
N ALA A 157 30.28 -5.98 -11.15
CA ALA A 157 31.02 -6.41 -12.33
C ALA A 157 30.35 -7.61 -13.05
N ALA A 158 29.75 -8.54 -12.30
CA ALA A 158 29.02 -9.67 -12.86
C ALA A 158 27.71 -9.24 -13.54
N TRP A 159 26.95 -8.32 -12.92
CA TRP A 159 25.76 -7.72 -13.51
C TRP A 159 26.09 -6.93 -14.79
N ALA A 160 27.17 -6.14 -14.78
CA ALA A 160 27.62 -5.36 -15.94
C ALA A 160 27.96 -6.29 -17.12
N ARG A 161 28.72 -7.36 -16.85
CA ARG A 161 29.02 -8.40 -17.86
C ARG A 161 27.77 -9.09 -18.39
N ALA A 162 26.80 -9.39 -17.53
CA ALA A 162 25.54 -10.01 -17.95
C ALA A 162 24.66 -9.05 -18.77
N ALA A 163 24.75 -7.76 -18.49
CA ALA A 163 24.09 -6.69 -19.22
C ALA A 163 24.81 -6.30 -20.52
N ASP A 164 26.02 -6.82 -20.75
CA ASP A 164 26.89 -6.46 -21.87
C ASP A 164 27.25 -4.96 -21.88
N THR A 165 27.63 -4.45 -20.70
CA THR A 165 28.03 -3.06 -20.47
C THR A 165 29.19 -2.97 -19.47
N ASP A 166 29.69 -1.76 -19.22
CA ASP A 166 30.68 -1.49 -18.18
C ASP A 166 30.03 -1.14 -16.82
N GLU A 167 30.81 -1.17 -15.75
CA GLU A 167 30.28 -0.91 -14.40
C GLU A 167 29.73 0.52 -14.26
N ALA A 168 30.28 1.51 -14.97
CA ALA A 168 29.84 2.90 -14.88
C ALA A 168 28.43 3.07 -15.49
N ASN A 169 28.20 2.49 -16.66
CA ASN A 169 26.91 2.47 -17.33
C ASN A 169 25.88 1.63 -16.57
N LEU A 170 26.29 0.48 -16.00
CA LEU A 170 25.42 -0.25 -15.08
C LEU A 170 24.99 0.62 -13.89
N MET A 171 25.93 1.33 -13.26
CA MET A 171 25.62 2.17 -12.11
C MET A 171 24.71 3.35 -12.47
N ALA A 172 24.89 3.95 -13.65
CA ALA A 172 23.97 4.97 -14.17
C ALA A 172 22.55 4.40 -14.31
N PHE A 173 22.41 3.19 -14.88
CA PHE A 173 21.12 2.49 -14.92
C PHE A 173 20.56 2.22 -13.52
N LEU A 174 21.37 1.69 -12.58
CA LEU A 174 20.92 1.35 -11.23
C LEU A 174 20.45 2.56 -10.42
N ASN A 175 20.95 3.76 -10.71
CA ASN A 175 20.45 5.01 -10.12
C ASN A 175 19.01 5.33 -10.53
N ASP A 176 18.58 4.88 -11.71
CA ASP A 176 17.25 5.12 -12.28
C ASP A 176 16.34 3.88 -12.21
N PHE A 177 16.87 2.76 -11.72
CA PHE A 177 16.20 1.47 -11.72
C PHE A 177 15.51 1.15 -10.40
N ARG A 178 14.25 0.73 -10.49
CA ARG A 178 13.42 0.27 -9.37
C ARG A 178 12.89 -1.15 -9.61
N LEU A 179 12.86 -1.93 -8.54
CA LEU A 179 12.38 -3.31 -8.51
C LEU A 179 11.11 -3.42 -7.66
N ASP A 180 9.99 -3.57 -8.35
CA ASP A 180 8.68 -3.88 -7.77
C ASP A 180 8.47 -5.40 -7.84
N ILE A 181 9.18 -6.12 -6.97
CA ILE A 181 9.20 -7.59 -6.88
C ILE A 181 8.28 -8.09 -5.76
N ALA A 182 7.91 -9.37 -5.83
CA ALA A 182 6.85 -9.96 -4.99
C ALA A 182 5.55 -9.16 -5.07
N TYR A 183 5.31 -8.50 -6.20
CA TYR A 183 4.14 -7.68 -6.44
C TYR A 183 3.02 -8.58 -6.98
N ASP A 184 2.30 -9.24 -6.08
CA ASP A 184 1.29 -10.22 -6.45
C ASP A 184 0.00 -9.56 -6.99
N ARG A 185 -0.86 -10.40 -7.61
CA ARG A 185 -2.11 -9.93 -8.23
C ARG A 185 -3.11 -9.42 -7.21
N GLY A 186 -3.15 -9.97 -5.99
CA GLY A 186 -4.06 -9.53 -4.93
C GLY A 186 -3.73 -8.10 -4.52
N ARG A 187 -2.46 -7.85 -4.19
CA ARG A 187 -1.96 -6.48 -3.92
C ARG A 187 -2.28 -5.51 -5.06
N LEU A 188 -2.01 -5.89 -6.31
CA LEU A 188 -2.30 -5.04 -7.47
C LEU A 188 -3.79 -4.65 -7.53
N ARG A 189 -4.69 -5.60 -7.29
CA ARG A 189 -6.13 -5.35 -7.29
C ARG A 189 -6.56 -4.46 -6.13
N GLU A 190 -5.99 -4.64 -4.94
CA GLU A 190 -6.25 -3.76 -3.79
C GLU A 190 -5.85 -2.30 -4.10
N GLU A 191 -4.67 -2.09 -4.68
CA GLU A 191 -4.20 -0.76 -5.07
C GLU A 191 -5.08 -0.15 -6.19
N ILE A 192 -5.49 -0.92 -7.19
CA ILE A 192 -6.44 -0.46 -8.22
C ILE A 192 -7.78 -0.09 -7.57
N SER A 193 -8.31 -0.97 -6.71
CA SER A 193 -9.58 -0.75 -6.02
C SER A 193 -9.53 0.55 -5.22
N PHE A 194 -8.45 0.78 -4.47
CA PHE A 194 -8.23 2.02 -3.72
C PHE A 194 -8.22 3.24 -4.65
N LEU A 195 -7.45 3.21 -5.74
CA LEU A 195 -7.37 4.30 -6.71
C LEU A 195 -8.72 4.56 -7.39
N MET A 196 -9.48 3.51 -7.71
CA MET A 196 -10.84 3.64 -8.24
C MET A 196 -11.74 4.37 -7.24
N THR A 197 -11.73 3.97 -5.96
CA THR A 197 -12.47 4.70 -4.91
C THR A 197 -12.01 6.14 -4.78
N ALA A 198 -10.69 6.39 -4.78
CA ALA A 198 -10.14 7.74 -4.72
C ALA A 198 -10.59 8.62 -5.89
N ASN A 199 -10.84 8.03 -7.06
CA ASN A 199 -11.42 8.70 -8.21
C ASN A 199 -12.97 8.82 -8.18
N GLY A 200 -13.62 8.36 -7.11
CA GLY A 200 -15.09 8.36 -7.02
C GLY A 200 -15.75 7.30 -7.90
N LEU A 201 -15.04 6.20 -8.19
CA LEU A 201 -15.49 5.12 -9.05
C LEU A 201 -15.89 3.89 -8.24
N ARG A 202 -16.72 3.05 -8.84
CA ARG A 202 -16.95 1.67 -8.41
C ARG A 202 -15.62 0.93 -8.39
N SER A 203 -15.40 0.19 -7.32
CA SER A 203 -14.11 -0.45 -7.04
C SER A 203 -14.24 -1.95 -6.74
N ASP A 204 -15.41 -2.53 -7.03
CA ASP A 204 -15.66 -3.97 -6.94
C ASP A 204 -14.84 -4.77 -7.97
N ASP A 205 -14.65 -6.07 -7.73
CA ASP A 205 -13.84 -6.94 -8.60
C ASP A 205 -14.26 -6.88 -10.07
N ASN A 206 -15.56 -6.82 -10.34
CA ASN A 206 -16.08 -6.75 -11.69
C ASN A 206 -15.80 -5.37 -12.34
N ALA A 207 -15.76 -4.27 -11.57
CA ALA A 207 -15.33 -2.97 -12.07
C ALA A 207 -13.84 -2.97 -12.46
N ILE A 208 -12.99 -3.63 -11.68
CA ILE A 208 -11.56 -3.80 -11.98
C ILE A 208 -11.37 -4.63 -13.26
N ASP A 209 -12.08 -5.75 -13.38
CA ASP A 209 -11.98 -6.64 -14.54
C ASP A 209 -12.46 -5.98 -15.83
N GLN A 210 -13.50 -5.13 -15.74
CA GLN A 210 -13.93 -4.29 -16.87
C GLN A 210 -12.85 -3.32 -17.33
N GLY A 211 -12.12 -2.70 -16.40
CA GLY A 211 -11.00 -1.82 -16.70
C GLY A 211 -9.86 -2.53 -17.45
N ALA A 212 -9.43 -3.68 -16.93
CA ALA A 212 -8.41 -4.51 -17.59
C ALA A 212 -8.89 -5.01 -18.97
N SER A 213 -10.15 -5.44 -19.07
CA SER A 213 -10.76 -5.87 -20.34
C SER A 213 -10.85 -4.73 -21.37
N TRP A 214 -11.07 -3.50 -20.91
CA TRP A 214 -11.06 -2.33 -21.79
C TRP A 214 -9.65 -2.07 -22.33
N VAL A 215 -8.61 -2.13 -21.48
CA VAL A 215 -7.21 -2.02 -21.92
C VAL A 215 -6.89 -3.08 -22.98
N ALA A 216 -7.26 -4.34 -22.73
CA ALA A 216 -7.06 -5.44 -23.68
C ALA A 216 -7.64 -5.12 -25.06
N LYS A 217 -8.87 -4.59 -25.10
CA LYS A 217 -9.54 -4.19 -26.36
C LYS A 217 -8.79 -3.05 -27.07
N GLN A 218 -8.24 -2.08 -26.33
CA GLN A 218 -7.44 -1.01 -26.92
C GLN A 218 -6.16 -1.56 -27.57
N VAL A 219 -5.45 -2.44 -26.86
CA VAL A 219 -4.23 -3.09 -27.39
C VAL A 219 -4.54 -3.88 -28.66
N ILE A 220 -5.61 -4.68 -28.66
CA ILE A 220 -6.06 -5.47 -29.82
C ILE A 220 -6.41 -4.56 -31.01
N ALA A 221 -7.02 -3.40 -30.75
CA ALA A 221 -7.35 -2.41 -31.77
C ALA A 221 -6.13 -1.57 -32.22
N GLY A 222 -4.94 -1.78 -31.64
CA GLY A 222 -3.74 -1.00 -31.94
C GLY A 222 -3.66 0.35 -31.24
N HIS A 223 -4.60 0.67 -30.35
CA HIS A 223 -4.59 1.88 -29.52
C HIS A 223 -3.69 1.67 -28.30
N ARG A 224 -2.40 1.93 -28.50
CA ARG A 224 -1.32 1.64 -27.53
C ARG A 224 -0.88 2.82 -26.68
N ARG A 225 -1.44 4.01 -26.91
CA ARG A 225 -1.23 5.21 -26.10
C ARG A 225 -2.58 5.74 -25.65
N LEU A 226 -2.85 5.65 -24.36
CA LEU A 226 -4.10 6.01 -23.72
C LEU A 226 -3.97 7.39 -23.08
N THR A 227 -4.61 8.40 -23.66
CA THR A 227 -4.60 9.77 -23.13
C THR A 227 -5.59 9.92 -21.97
N LEU A 228 -5.50 11.02 -21.22
CA LEU A 228 -6.49 11.36 -20.20
C LEU A 228 -7.93 11.44 -20.76
N ALA A 229 -8.09 11.85 -22.03
CA ALA A 229 -9.40 11.89 -22.67
C ALA A 229 -9.96 10.48 -22.88
N ASP A 230 -9.12 9.55 -23.37
CA ASP A 230 -9.50 8.15 -23.57
C ASP A 230 -9.89 7.48 -22.24
N ILE A 231 -9.12 7.76 -21.18
CA ILE A 231 -9.38 7.23 -19.83
C ILE A 231 -10.72 7.75 -19.29
N LYS A 232 -11.00 9.06 -19.42
CA LYS A 232 -12.29 9.64 -18.99
C LYS A 232 -13.47 9.08 -19.80
N GLN A 233 -13.27 8.87 -21.10
CA GLN A 233 -14.27 8.23 -21.96
C GLN A 233 -14.51 6.78 -21.52
N ALA A 234 -13.46 6.03 -21.18
CA ALA A 234 -13.57 4.66 -20.67
C ALA A 234 -14.39 4.59 -19.39
N VAL A 235 -14.10 5.47 -18.41
CA VAL A 235 -14.86 5.57 -17.15
C VAL A 235 -16.36 5.78 -17.43
N SER A 236 -16.69 6.65 -18.38
CA SER A 236 -18.07 6.94 -18.77
C SER A 236 -18.73 5.75 -19.48
N ALA A 237 -18.04 5.15 -20.46
CA ALA A 237 -18.55 4.05 -21.27
C ALA A 237 -18.75 2.76 -20.46
N LEU A 238 -17.88 2.51 -19.48
CA LEU A 238 -17.95 1.37 -18.57
C LEU A 238 -18.88 1.63 -17.36
N GLN A 239 -19.49 2.82 -17.28
CA GLN A 239 -20.41 3.21 -16.19
C GLN A 239 -19.78 3.01 -14.80
N LEU A 240 -18.53 3.44 -14.64
CA LEU A 240 -17.77 3.22 -13.41
C LEU A 240 -18.03 4.30 -12.34
N GLN A 241 -18.68 5.42 -12.67
CA GLN A 241 -18.90 6.49 -11.71
C GLN A 241 -19.76 6.03 -10.52
N ALA A 242 -19.31 6.28 -9.29
CA ALA A 242 -20.05 6.00 -8.05
C ALA A 242 -20.28 7.26 -7.20
N GLY A 243 -19.41 8.26 -7.30
CA GLY A 243 -19.49 9.50 -6.53
C GLY A 243 -18.46 10.52 -7.01
N SER A 244 -18.20 11.53 -6.19
CA SER A 244 -17.12 12.49 -6.45
C SER A 244 -15.76 11.91 -6.04
N ALA A 245 -14.70 12.39 -6.68
CA ALA A 245 -13.34 12.04 -6.29
C ALA A 245 -13.00 12.54 -4.87
N TRP A 246 -12.03 11.85 -4.27
CA TRP A 246 -11.52 12.11 -2.94
C TRP A 246 -10.12 12.70 -3.03
N THR A 247 -9.77 13.55 -2.08
CA THR A 247 -8.37 13.88 -1.79
C THR A 247 -7.85 12.86 -0.79
N THR A 248 -6.70 12.26 -1.06
CA THR A 248 -6.15 11.16 -0.27
C THR A 248 -5.18 11.65 0.81
N VAL A 249 -5.29 11.09 2.01
CA VAL A 249 -4.34 11.31 3.12
C VAL A 249 -3.87 9.95 3.62
N SER A 250 -2.56 9.72 3.58
CA SER A 250 -1.94 8.49 4.09
C SER A 250 -1.35 8.74 5.48
N VAL A 251 -1.70 7.89 6.45
CA VAL A 251 -1.07 7.88 7.77
C VAL A 251 -0.64 6.46 8.13
N ALA A 252 0.67 6.24 8.23
CA ALA A 252 1.26 4.94 8.45
C ALA A 252 2.08 4.91 9.75
N THR A 253 1.61 4.17 10.75
CA THR A 253 2.33 3.93 12.03
C THR A 253 2.63 2.45 12.27
N ILE A 254 1.95 1.53 11.57
CA ILE A 254 2.10 0.08 11.73
C ILE A 254 2.93 -0.53 10.59
N LYS A 255 2.56 -0.26 9.34
CA LYS A 255 3.30 -0.65 8.14
C LYS A 255 3.11 0.46 7.11
N ARG A 256 4.06 0.57 6.17
CA ARG A 256 4.02 1.62 5.16
C ARG A 256 2.80 1.43 4.27
N ASP A 257 2.25 2.55 3.83
CA ASP A 257 1.15 2.55 2.88
C ASP A 257 1.73 2.46 1.46
N ASP A 258 1.30 1.45 0.71
CA ASP A 258 1.80 1.16 -0.63
C ASP A 258 1.36 2.20 -1.67
N VAL A 259 0.33 3.01 -1.35
CA VAL A 259 -0.20 4.08 -2.20
C VAL A 259 0.07 5.48 -1.63
N ALA A 260 0.98 5.58 -0.66
CA ALA A 260 1.37 6.85 -0.03
C ALA A 260 1.86 7.92 -1.03
N ASP A 261 2.46 7.50 -2.15
CA ASP A 261 2.97 8.40 -3.19
C ASP A 261 1.85 9.05 -4.04
N GLN A 262 0.63 8.55 -3.92
CA GLN A 262 -0.58 9.14 -4.51
C GLN A 262 -1.34 10.04 -3.53
N ALA A 263 -0.91 10.12 -2.26
CA ALA A 263 -1.57 10.92 -1.24
C ALA A 263 -1.22 12.41 -1.39
N ALA A 264 -2.20 13.28 -1.17
CA ALA A 264 -1.98 14.73 -1.06
C ALA A 264 -1.09 15.07 0.13
N VAL A 265 -1.27 14.32 1.22
CA VAL A 265 -0.48 14.40 2.44
C VAL A 265 -0.15 12.98 2.88
N SER A 266 1.12 12.70 3.14
CA SER A 266 1.58 11.40 3.62
C SER A 266 2.40 11.55 4.89
N ILE A 267 1.95 10.93 5.96
CA ILE A 267 2.64 10.85 7.26
C ILE A 267 3.14 9.42 7.42
N ASP A 268 4.42 9.22 7.15
CA ASP A 268 5.09 7.93 7.38
C ASP A 268 5.90 7.95 8.67
N TRP A 269 5.36 7.25 9.66
CA TRP A 269 5.90 7.14 11.01
C TRP A 269 6.41 5.75 11.32
N VAL A 270 6.48 4.86 10.34
CA VAL A 270 6.76 3.43 10.56
C VAL A 270 8.10 3.19 11.25
N ASP A 271 9.15 3.92 10.87
CA ASP A 271 10.48 3.79 11.50
C ASP A 271 10.59 4.57 12.82
N ARG A 272 9.58 5.39 13.14
CA ARG A 272 9.53 6.21 14.36
C ARG A 272 8.75 5.53 15.49
N ILE A 273 8.14 4.37 15.23
CA ILE A 273 7.41 3.56 16.22
C ILE A 273 8.27 2.35 16.61
N ALA A 274 8.42 2.12 17.92
CA ALA A 274 9.14 0.98 18.45
C ALA A 274 8.42 -0.34 18.12
N GLY A 275 9.17 -1.35 17.67
CA GLY A 275 8.68 -2.71 17.40
C GLY A 275 9.11 -3.25 16.03
N GLU A 276 9.69 -4.45 16.03
CA GLU A 276 10.13 -5.12 14.80
C GLU A 276 8.96 -5.66 13.98
N LYS A 277 7.94 -6.23 14.65
CA LYS A 277 6.75 -6.77 13.99
C LYS A 277 5.61 -5.76 14.03
N HIS A 278 4.76 -5.79 13.00
CA HIS A 278 3.58 -4.92 12.90
C HIS A 278 2.72 -4.92 14.18
N ARG A 279 2.54 -6.10 14.80
CA ARG A 279 1.74 -6.25 16.02
C ARG A 279 2.36 -5.61 17.26
N ASP A 280 3.68 -5.46 17.29
CA ASP A 280 4.43 -4.93 18.43
C ASP A 280 4.58 -3.40 18.36
N ARG A 281 4.26 -2.79 17.20
CA ARG A 281 4.27 -1.34 16.98
C ARG A 281 3.12 -0.66 17.70
N VAL A 282 3.41 -0.12 18.89
CA VAL A 282 2.41 0.48 19.79
C VAL A 282 2.80 1.84 20.36
N ALA A 283 4.07 2.26 20.32
CA ALA A 283 4.52 3.55 20.85
C ALA A 283 5.73 4.14 20.08
N PRO A 284 5.88 5.47 20.00
CA PRO A 284 7.06 6.11 19.44
C PRO A 284 8.37 5.65 20.07
N ALA A 285 9.39 5.45 19.24
CA ALA A 285 10.75 5.20 19.66
C ALA A 285 11.47 6.54 19.90
N PRO A 286 12.23 6.68 21.00
CA PRO A 286 13.05 7.88 21.22
C PRO A 286 13.96 8.19 20.02
N PRO A 287 14.14 9.47 19.64
CA PRO A 287 13.68 10.67 20.34
C PRO A 287 12.25 11.10 20.01
N HIS A 288 11.52 10.35 19.18
CA HIS A 288 10.16 10.71 18.75
C HIS A 288 9.15 10.53 19.87
N THR A 289 8.16 11.42 19.92
CA THR A 289 7.12 11.45 20.96
C THR A 289 5.72 11.42 20.36
N TRP A 290 4.71 11.15 21.18
CA TRP A 290 3.31 11.27 20.76
C TRP A 290 2.94 12.71 20.39
N ALA A 291 3.58 13.70 21.01
CA ALA A 291 3.37 15.11 20.68
C ALA A 291 3.85 15.44 19.27
N ASP A 292 4.98 14.85 18.84
CA ASP A 292 5.46 15.04 17.46
C ASP A 292 4.48 14.42 16.46
N LEU A 293 3.96 13.21 16.73
CA LEU A 293 2.95 12.58 15.85
C LEU A 293 1.68 13.41 15.79
N ALA A 294 1.24 13.93 16.94
CA ALA A 294 0.06 14.76 17.02
C ALA A 294 0.25 16.07 16.25
N SER A 295 1.43 16.68 16.34
CA SER A 295 1.78 17.87 15.56
C SER A 295 1.78 17.60 14.06
N ASP A 296 2.36 16.47 13.63
CA ASP A 296 2.36 16.08 12.22
C ASP A 296 0.92 15.91 11.71
N ILE A 297 0.03 15.24 12.47
CA ILE A 297 -1.39 15.06 12.09
C ILE A 297 -2.17 16.39 12.12
N ALA A 298 -1.93 17.24 13.11
CA ALA A 298 -2.56 18.56 13.21
C ALA A 298 -2.19 19.50 12.05
N SER A 299 -1.08 19.22 11.35
CA SER A 299 -0.68 19.96 10.15
C SER A 299 -1.40 19.52 8.87
N VAL A 300 -2.12 18.39 8.87
CA VAL A 300 -2.80 17.87 7.67
C VAL A 300 -3.81 18.89 7.09
N PRO A 301 -4.72 19.49 7.89
CA PRO A 301 -5.70 20.46 7.37
C PRO A 301 -5.11 21.60 6.53
N SER A 302 -3.95 22.14 6.92
CA SER A 302 -3.34 23.27 6.20
C SER A 302 -2.67 22.85 4.89
N GLN A 303 -2.29 21.58 4.76
CA GLN A 303 -1.66 21.02 3.56
C GLN A 303 -2.67 20.60 2.48
N LEU A 304 -3.95 20.44 2.84
CA LEU A 304 -5.00 19.94 1.94
C LEU A 304 -5.47 20.94 0.88
N GLY A 305 -4.93 22.18 0.84
CA GLY A 305 -5.27 23.16 -0.20
C GLY A 305 -6.77 23.53 -0.24
N GLY A 306 -7.50 23.35 0.86
CA GLY A 306 -8.95 23.59 0.96
C GLY A 306 -9.83 22.39 0.61
N ALA A 307 -9.26 21.24 0.23
CA ALA A 307 -10.01 20.02 0.01
C ALA A 307 -10.75 19.58 1.28
N ARG A 308 -12.01 19.14 1.13
CA ARG A 308 -12.88 18.76 2.25
C ARG A 308 -13.34 17.31 2.22
N ARG A 309 -13.23 16.63 1.08
CA ARG A 309 -13.62 15.22 0.91
C ARG A 309 -12.37 14.35 0.94
N ILE A 310 -12.09 13.78 2.10
CA ILE A 310 -10.80 13.15 2.42
C ILE A 310 -10.95 11.64 2.52
N LEU A 311 -10.20 10.90 1.70
CA LEU A 311 -10.07 9.45 1.83
C LEU A 311 -8.79 9.14 2.60
N VAL A 312 -8.95 8.59 3.80
CA VAL A 312 -7.83 8.22 4.67
C VAL A 312 -7.37 6.81 4.35
N SER A 313 -6.06 6.64 4.17
CA SER A 313 -5.37 5.37 3.95
C SER A 313 -4.23 5.17 4.94
N GLY A 314 -3.53 4.05 4.80
CA GLY A 314 -2.44 3.66 5.67
C GLY A 314 -2.85 2.84 6.88
N HIS A 315 -1.85 2.29 7.56
CA HIS A 315 -2.04 1.36 8.66
C HIS A 315 -1.75 2.04 9.98
N MET A 316 -2.82 2.30 10.73
CA MET A 316 -2.79 3.07 11.96
C MET A 316 -3.44 2.33 13.12
N ARG A 317 -3.00 2.63 14.33
CA ARG A 317 -3.66 2.18 15.57
C ARG A 317 -4.84 3.09 15.88
N GLN A 318 -5.73 2.62 16.76
CA GLN A 318 -6.96 3.31 17.14
C GLN A 318 -6.73 4.76 17.58
N ALA A 319 -5.75 5.03 18.45
CA ALA A 319 -5.47 6.39 18.92
C ALA A 319 -5.09 7.34 17.77
N THR A 320 -4.24 6.88 16.85
CA THR A 320 -3.85 7.64 15.66
C THR A 320 -5.04 7.89 14.74
N GLY A 321 -5.85 6.86 14.45
CA GLY A 321 -7.04 7.02 13.61
C GLY A 321 -8.08 7.95 14.22
N PHE A 322 -8.26 7.90 15.53
CA PHE A 322 -9.15 8.82 16.25
C PHE A 322 -8.66 10.28 16.13
N LEU A 323 -7.35 10.51 16.28
CA LEU A 323 -6.77 11.85 16.14
C LEU A 323 -6.93 12.39 14.71
N VAL A 324 -6.71 11.57 13.69
CA VAL A 324 -6.97 11.96 12.28
C VAL A 324 -8.42 12.41 12.11
N GLY A 325 -9.38 11.67 12.65
CA GLY A 325 -10.80 12.05 12.64
C GLY A 325 -11.11 13.33 13.42
N ALA A 326 -10.42 13.58 14.53
CA ALA A 326 -10.57 14.78 15.34
C ALA A 326 -10.07 16.05 14.61
N GLU A 327 -8.95 15.95 13.90
CA GLU A 327 -8.42 17.06 13.09
C GLU A 327 -9.25 17.29 11.82
N LEU A 328 -9.79 16.22 11.23
CA LEU A 328 -10.65 16.26 10.04
C LEU A 328 -12.15 16.17 10.40
N ARG A 329 -12.56 16.90 11.44
CA ARG A 329 -13.92 16.84 11.97
C ARG A 329 -14.99 17.46 11.06
N ARG A 330 -16.19 16.88 11.07
CA ARG A 330 -17.35 17.33 10.29
C ARG A 330 -17.78 18.77 10.55
N VAL A 331 -17.65 19.27 11.79
CA VAL A 331 -17.98 20.67 12.14
C VAL A 331 -17.07 21.69 11.41
N LEU A 332 -15.89 21.26 10.95
CA LEU A 332 -15.01 22.06 10.09
C LEU A 332 -15.26 21.83 8.59
N GLY A 333 -16.37 21.14 8.25
CA GLY A 333 -16.80 20.90 6.87
C GLY A 333 -16.18 19.69 6.19
N TYR A 334 -15.40 18.86 6.90
CA TYR A 334 -14.80 17.66 6.31
C TYR A 334 -15.80 16.50 6.17
N GLU A 335 -15.77 15.86 5.00
CA GLU A 335 -16.23 14.49 4.78
C GLU A 335 -14.99 13.59 4.84
N VAL A 336 -15.02 12.57 5.70
CA VAL A 336 -13.91 11.64 5.87
C VAL A 336 -14.39 10.25 5.50
N GLY A 337 -13.71 9.64 4.54
CA GLY A 337 -13.88 8.27 4.11
C GLY A 337 -12.72 7.42 4.58
N ILE A 338 -12.99 6.17 4.97
CA ILE A 338 -11.97 5.14 5.18
C ILE A 338 -12.41 3.86 4.46
N ARG A 339 -11.47 3.17 3.83
CA ARG A 339 -11.73 1.83 3.29
C ARG A 339 -11.38 0.77 4.31
N GLN A 340 -12.30 -0.15 4.50
CA GLN A 340 -12.07 -1.39 5.22
C GLN A 340 -12.53 -2.54 4.33
N ASN A 341 -11.56 -3.31 3.82
CA ASN A 341 -11.78 -4.29 2.76
C ASN A 341 -12.40 -3.62 1.51
N ASP A 342 -13.48 -4.19 0.99
CA ASP A 342 -14.20 -3.68 -0.19
C ASP A 342 -15.25 -2.61 0.14
N GLN A 343 -15.40 -2.26 1.43
CA GLN A 343 -16.37 -1.27 1.88
C GLN A 343 -15.70 0.07 2.13
N LEU A 344 -16.28 1.12 1.56
CA LEU A 344 -16.04 2.50 1.92
C LEU A 344 -16.98 2.86 3.06
N TRP A 345 -16.44 3.46 4.12
CA TRP A 345 -17.17 4.05 5.22
C TRP A 345 -16.97 5.56 5.18
N SER A 346 -18.04 6.33 4.97
CA SER A 346 -18.00 7.79 4.96
C SER A 346 -18.71 8.42 6.16
N SER A 347 -18.17 9.53 6.68
CA SER A 347 -18.82 10.34 7.72
C SER A 347 -20.13 11.04 7.28
N GLN A 348 -20.49 10.92 6.01
CA GLN A 348 -21.77 11.37 5.44
C GLN A 348 -22.82 10.26 5.32
N GLU A 349 -22.46 9.00 5.59
CA GLU A 349 -23.44 7.93 5.62
C GLU A 349 -24.48 8.16 6.72
N THR A 350 -25.73 7.82 6.42
CA THR A 350 -26.80 7.86 7.42
C THR A 350 -26.62 6.66 8.32
N ILE A 351 -26.46 6.92 9.63
CA ILE A 351 -26.31 5.87 10.63
C ILE A 351 -27.69 5.65 11.26
N GLU A 352 -28.13 4.40 11.31
CA GLU A 352 -29.29 4.03 12.11
C GLU A 352 -28.93 4.06 13.59
N ALA A 353 -29.78 4.69 14.40
CA ALA A 353 -29.60 4.69 15.84
C ALA A 353 -29.67 3.24 16.37
N PHE A 354 -28.77 2.91 17.28
CA PHE A 354 -28.77 1.62 17.97
C PHE A 354 -28.56 1.84 19.46
N ASP A 355 -29.16 0.96 20.27
CA ASP A 355 -29.10 1.09 21.72
C ASP A 355 -27.73 0.65 22.27
N LEU A 356 -27.24 1.40 23.26
CA LEU A 356 -26.03 1.08 24.01
C LEU A 356 -26.40 0.59 25.40
N ASP A 357 -25.78 -0.53 25.81
CA ASP A 357 -25.70 -0.89 27.22
C ASP A 357 -24.56 -0.07 27.85
N VAL A 358 -24.91 0.77 28.83
CA VAL A 358 -23.96 1.61 29.56
C VAL A 358 -23.91 1.17 31.00
N THR A 359 -22.70 0.90 31.51
CA THR A 359 -22.46 0.60 32.92
C THR A 359 -21.49 1.61 33.51
N GLU A 360 -21.76 2.05 34.74
CA GLU A 360 -20.91 2.97 35.48
C GLU A 360 -20.32 2.25 36.70
N HIS A 361 -19.02 2.40 36.89
CA HIS A 361 -18.27 1.79 37.97
C HIS A 361 -17.45 2.88 38.69
N PRO A 362 -17.87 3.31 39.89
CA PRO A 362 -17.08 4.20 40.72
C PRO A 362 -15.76 3.55 41.12
N VAL A 363 -14.67 4.30 41.01
CA VAL A 363 -13.31 3.87 41.41
C VAL A 363 -12.64 4.86 42.37
N GLU A 364 -13.16 6.09 42.47
CA GLU A 364 -12.80 7.11 43.47
C GLU A 364 -11.29 7.44 43.56
N LEU A 365 -10.55 7.32 42.46
CA LEU A 365 -9.11 7.62 42.38
C LEU A 365 -8.80 9.07 41.98
N GLY A 366 -9.80 9.92 41.76
CA GLY A 366 -9.63 11.32 41.39
C GLY A 366 -10.94 11.99 40.97
N SER A 367 -10.89 12.88 39.97
CA SER A 367 -12.02 13.67 39.49
C SER A 367 -12.53 13.25 38.10
N ASP A 368 -11.74 12.52 37.34
CA ASP A 368 -11.97 12.35 35.91
C ASP A 368 -12.92 11.19 35.62
N THR A 369 -13.46 11.14 34.40
CA THR A 369 -14.28 10.01 33.94
C THR A 369 -13.53 9.28 32.83
N ALA A 370 -13.33 7.97 32.99
CA ALA A 370 -12.80 7.13 31.93
C ALA A 370 -13.95 6.53 31.12
N LEU A 371 -13.91 6.66 29.80
CA LEU A 371 -14.88 6.05 28.89
C LEU A 371 -14.24 4.86 28.17
N ILE A 372 -14.85 3.69 28.27
CA ILE A 372 -14.46 2.46 27.58
C ILE A 372 -15.57 2.10 26.59
N VAL A 373 -15.23 2.05 25.30
CA VAL A 373 -16.17 1.68 24.24
C VAL A 373 -15.82 0.27 23.73
N ASN A 374 -16.70 -0.70 24.00
CA ASN A 374 -16.54 -2.08 23.58
C ASN A 374 -17.46 -2.37 22.39
N VAL A 375 -16.94 -2.85 21.27
CA VAL A 375 -17.76 -3.16 20.09
C VAL A 375 -17.82 -4.67 19.83
N ALA A 376 -16.67 -5.30 19.55
CA ALA A 376 -16.61 -6.72 19.18
C ALA A 376 -16.14 -7.64 20.34
N ALA A 377 -15.49 -7.06 21.36
CA ALA A 377 -14.99 -7.76 22.53
C ALA A 377 -15.04 -6.81 23.73
N ASN A 378 -15.23 -7.38 24.92
CA ASN A 378 -15.23 -6.63 26.17
C ASN A 378 -13.83 -6.67 26.78
N PHE A 379 -13.22 -5.49 26.96
CA PHE A 379 -11.96 -5.32 27.66
C PHE A 379 -12.06 -4.37 28.86
N ALA A 380 -13.27 -4.16 29.38
CA ALA A 380 -13.53 -3.20 30.47
C ALA A 380 -12.70 -3.52 31.73
N ASP A 381 -12.66 -4.78 32.15
CA ASP A 381 -11.92 -5.19 33.34
C ASP A 381 -10.41 -4.95 33.20
N GLN A 382 -9.82 -5.26 32.03
CA GLN A 382 -8.38 -5.03 31.81
C GLN A 382 -8.05 -3.54 31.75
N ALA A 383 -8.91 -2.72 31.15
CA ALA A 383 -8.73 -1.28 31.13
C ALA A 383 -8.89 -0.66 32.53
N ALA A 384 -9.85 -1.14 33.33
CA ALA A 384 -10.01 -0.73 34.73
C ALA A 384 -8.78 -1.09 35.57
N GLU A 385 -8.27 -2.32 35.46
CA GLU A 385 -7.04 -2.76 36.12
C GLU A 385 -5.85 -1.88 35.71
N TRP A 386 -5.71 -1.58 34.42
CA TRP A 386 -4.66 -0.69 33.94
C TRP A 386 -4.80 0.73 34.52
N ILE A 387 -6.01 1.33 34.52
CA ILE A 387 -6.29 2.64 35.11
C ILE A 387 -5.84 2.69 36.58
N HIS A 388 -6.21 1.68 37.37
CA HIS A 388 -5.79 1.55 38.76
C HIS A 388 -4.27 1.46 38.89
N SER A 389 -3.64 0.57 38.13
CA SER A 389 -2.19 0.33 38.18
C SER A 389 -1.35 1.55 37.76
N ALA A 390 -1.85 2.32 36.80
CA ALA A 390 -1.22 3.53 36.29
C ALA A 390 -1.44 4.76 37.19
N GLY A 391 -2.31 4.66 38.21
CA GLY A 391 -2.61 5.75 39.13
C GLY A 391 -3.27 6.95 38.45
N LEU A 392 -4.11 6.72 37.43
CA LEU A 392 -4.80 7.81 36.74
C LEU A 392 -5.90 8.41 37.65
N PRO A 393 -6.10 9.75 37.62
CA PRO A 393 -7.01 10.44 38.54
C PRO A 393 -8.49 10.30 38.16
N VAL A 394 -8.99 9.06 38.03
CA VAL A 394 -10.33 8.74 37.57
C VAL A 394 -11.27 8.50 38.76
N ALA A 395 -12.41 9.19 38.79
CA ALA A 395 -13.50 8.97 39.75
C ALA A 395 -14.42 7.81 39.33
N THR A 396 -14.76 7.76 38.04
CA THR A 396 -15.78 6.86 37.49
C THR A 396 -15.33 6.28 36.16
N ILE A 397 -15.54 4.97 35.98
CA ILE A 397 -15.36 4.28 34.71
C ILE A 397 -16.73 4.04 34.10
N VAL A 398 -16.97 4.57 32.90
CA VAL A 398 -18.16 4.33 32.09
C VAL A 398 -17.81 3.36 30.99
N SER A 399 -18.47 2.20 30.95
CA SER A 399 -18.33 1.24 29.86
C SER A 399 -19.58 1.26 28.98
N ALA A 400 -19.40 1.48 27.68
CA ALA A 400 -20.48 1.50 26.70
C ALA A 400 -20.27 0.37 25.69
N SER A 401 -21.31 -0.42 25.43
CA SER A 401 -21.28 -1.50 24.45
C SER A 401 -22.58 -1.56 23.64
N PRO A 402 -22.57 -1.95 22.35
CA PRO A 402 -23.80 -2.24 21.63
C PRO A 402 -24.65 -3.28 22.35
N SER A 403 -25.95 -2.99 22.47
CA SER A 403 -26.96 -3.90 23.04
C SER A 403 -27.20 -5.14 22.16
N THR A 404 -27.00 -5.00 20.85
CA THR A 404 -27.13 -6.08 19.86
C THR A 404 -25.80 -6.34 19.14
N GLY A 405 -25.55 -7.57 18.67
CA GLY A 405 -24.34 -7.93 17.92
C GLY A 405 -23.16 -8.41 18.76
N ARG A 406 -23.34 -8.64 20.08
CA ARG A 406 -22.31 -9.27 20.91
C ARG A 406 -22.01 -10.69 20.45
N VAL A 407 -20.77 -10.95 20.03
CA VAL A 407 -20.23 -12.32 20.04
C VAL A 407 -20.14 -12.73 21.52
N ARG A 408 -20.91 -13.75 21.92
CA ARG A 408 -20.84 -14.35 23.28
C ARG A 408 -19.38 -14.70 23.60
N GLN A 409 -18.74 -13.93 24.49
CA GLN A 409 -17.51 -14.41 25.13
C GLN A 409 -17.88 -15.56 26.07
N ARG A 410 -17.27 -16.73 25.85
CA ARG A 410 -17.30 -17.84 26.82
C ARG A 410 -16.65 -17.35 28.11
N SER A 411 -17.44 -17.22 29.17
CA SER A 411 -16.91 -17.13 30.53
C SER A 411 -16.15 -18.41 30.84
N ALA A 412 -14.84 -18.31 31.07
CA ALA A 412 -14.07 -19.39 31.67
C ALA A 412 -12.90 -18.80 32.45
N HIS A 413 -13.15 -18.43 33.70
CA HIS A 413 -12.28 -18.76 34.83
C HIS A 413 -13.14 -18.71 36.10
N GLN A 414 -13.89 -19.79 36.34
CA GLN A 414 -14.17 -20.19 37.72
C GLN A 414 -12.87 -20.74 38.28
N SER A 415 -12.32 -20.08 39.29
CA SER A 415 -11.22 -20.60 40.08
C SER A 415 -11.58 -21.98 40.65
N PRO A 416 -10.67 -22.96 40.68
CA PRO A 416 -10.97 -24.27 41.20
C PRO A 416 -11.21 -24.17 42.71
N GLN A 417 -12.37 -24.66 43.16
CA GLN A 417 -12.58 -24.99 44.56
C GLN A 417 -11.54 -26.01 44.99
N THR A 418 -10.88 -25.72 46.11
CA THR A 418 -10.04 -26.61 46.89
C THR A 418 -10.81 -27.87 47.28
N ALA A 419 -10.56 -28.97 46.57
CA ALA A 419 -10.95 -30.31 47.01
C ALA A 419 -9.78 -30.92 47.78
N SER A 420 -9.90 -30.97 49.10
CA SER A 420 -9.10 -31.78 50.00
C SER A 420 -9.25 -33.26 49.64
N LEU A 421 -8.14 -33.95 49.36
CA LEU A 421 -8.10 -35.41 49.36
C LEU A 421 -6.97 -35.87 50.27
N SER A 422 -7.39 -36.45 51.38
CA SER A 422 -6.62 -37.24 52.33
C SER A 422 -5.99 -38.46 51.66
N GLN A 423 -4.77 -38.80 52.10
CA GLN A 423 -4.06 -40.04 51.84
C GLN A 423 -4.80 -41.27 52.39
N SER A 424 -4.77 -42.38 51.63
CA SER A 424 -4.57 -43.80 52.03
C SER A 424 -5.09 -44.68 50.87
N GLU A 425 -4.19 -45.26 50.07
CA GLU A 425 -3.63 -46.62 50.19
C GLU A 425 -4.45 -47.70 49.46
N ILE A 426 -3.70 -48.44 48.60
CA ILE A 426 -4.00 -49.65 47.81
C ILE A 426 -4.62 -49.42 46.42
#